data_AF-A0A939Z5X1-F1
#
_entry.id   AF-A0A939Z5X1-F1
#
_cell.length_a   1.000
_cell.length_b   1.000
_cell.length_c   1.000
_cell.angle_alpha   90.00
_cell.angle_beta   90.00
_cell.angle_gamma   90.00
#
_symmetry.space_group_name_H-M   'P 1'
#
loop_
_entity.id
_entity.type
_entity.pdbx_description
1 polymer ?
#
loop_
_entity_poly.entity_id
_entity_poly.type
_entity_poly.pdbx_seq_one_letter_code
_entity_poly.pdbx_strand_id
1 'polypeptide(L)'
;MALKCAVVGMGGIGNTHATCYKENPLAELVAVCDLVKEKADEAAAKFGCRAFYDEEEMLKAMPEIDVVSITTSGYENGSMHFEPAMLALSYKKAVLVEKPICADIRDARVLVDYAAKNKLYLACDLNHYFTQPAEDAKKRQLEGKVGELIYCIHKVGFNGTQDAYSKMMPQQWQMP
;
A
#
# COMPACT_ATOMS: atom_id res chain seq x y z
N MET A 1 17.51 10.30 -10.62
CA MET A 1 17.00 11.09 -9.46
C MET A 1 16.08 10.17 -8.68
N ALA A 2 16.11 10.25 -7.34
CA ALA A 2 15.18 9.48 -6.51
C ALA A 2 13.75 10.00 -6.72
N LEU A 3 12.75 9.11 -6.68
CA LEU A 3 11.34 9.48 -6.74
C LEU A 3 10.91 10.07 -5.40
N LYS A 4 10.19 11.19 -5.44
CA LYS A 4 9.62 11.81 -4.24
C LYS A 4 8.31 11.10 -3.89
N CYS A 5 8.33 10.38 -2.79
CA CYS A 5 7.23 9.55 -2.32
C CYS A 5 6.50 10.23 -1.16
N ALA A 6 5.18 10.08 -1.13
CA ALA A 6 4.34 10.39 0.02
C ALA A 6 3.56 9.15 0.46
N VAL A 7 3.16 9.10 1.74
CA VAL A 7 2.33 8.01 2.29
C VAL A 7 1.07 8.60 2.91
N VAL A 8 -0.10 8.08 2.53
CA VAL A 8 -1.41 8.44 3.08
C VAL A 8 -1.95 7.27 3.90
N GLY A 9 -2.15 7.49 5.20
CA GLY A 9 -2.56 6.49 6.19
C GLY A 9 -1.37 5.92 6.97
N MET A 10 -1.07 6.48 8.13
CA MET A 10 0.08 6.17 8.99
C MET A 10 -0.24 5.12 10.07
N GLY A 11 -0.93 4.05 9.66
CA GLY A 11 -1.05 2.83 10.46
C GLY A 11 0.23 1.99 10.47
N GLY A 12 0.13 0.72 10.90
CA GLY A 12 1.26 -0.20 10.93
C GLY A 12 1.92 -0.37 9.55
N ILE A 13 1.10 -0.65 8.52
CA ILE A 13 1.60 -0.84 7.15
C ILE A 13 2.11 0.46 6.52
N GLY A 14 1.47 1.60 6.78
CA GLY A 14 1.96 2.91 6.34
C GLY A 14 3.35 3.23 6.89
N ASN A 15 3.60 2.90 8.16
CA ASN A 15 4.94 2.99 8.75
C ASN A 15 5.96 2.05 8.11
N THR A 16 5.53 0.85 7.68
CA THR A 16 6.39 -0.06 6.91
C THR A 16 6.74 0.54 5.55
N HIS A 17 5.76 1.04 4.78
CA HIS A 17 6.00 1.74 3.51
C HIS A 17 6.97 2.92 3.68
N ALA A 18 6.74 3.76 4.68
CA ALA A 18 7.61 4.89 4.99
C ALA A 18 9.05 4.47 5.33
N THR A 19 9.22 3.37 6.07
CA THR A 19 10.55 2.78 6.35
C THR A 19 11.21 2.30 5.06
N CYS A 20 10.49 1.56 4.21
CA CYS A 20 11.00 1.09 2.93
C CYS A 20 11.44 2.25 2.02
N TYR A 21 10.67 3.35 1.96
CA TYR A 21 11.06 4.53 1.19
C TYR A 21 12.28 5.23 1.78
N LYS A 22 12.40 5.31 3.11
CA LYS A 22 13.56 5.91 3.76
C LYS A 22 14.86 5.13 3.49
N GLU A 23 14.77 3.81 3.39
CA GLU A 23 15.91 2.91 3.20
C GLU A 23 16.27 2.68 1.73
N ASN A 24 15.41 3.04 0.79
CA ASN A 24 15.61 2.79 -0.63
C ASN A 24 16.29 3.99 -1.33
N PRO A 25 17.48 3.83 -1.94
CA PRO A 25 18.19 4.92 -2.61
C PRO A 25 17.48 5.48 -3.86
N LEU A 26 16.48 4.77 -4.39
CA LEU A 26 15.66 5.21 -5.52
C LEU A 26 14.41 5.99 -5.07
N ALA A 27 14.20 6.15 -3.77
CA ALA A 27 13.06 6.87 -3.21
C ALA A 27 13.51 7.92 -2.18
N GLU A 28 12.72 8.98 -2.06
CA GLU A 28 12.86 10.00 -1.03
C GLU A 28 11.47 10.21 -0.42
N LEU A 29 11.30 9.85 0.87
CA LEU A 29 10.06 10.12 1.58
C LEU A 29 9.98 11.61 1.94
N VAL A 30 9.12 12.36 1.24
CA VAL A 30 9.01 13.82 1.41
C VAL A 30 7.82 14.25 2.27
N ALA A 31 6.78 13.41 2.35
CA ALA A 31 5.57 13.72 3.11
C ALA A 31 4.86 12.47 3.65
N VAL A 32 4.13 12.64 4.74
CA VAL A 32 3.19 11.69 5.29
C VAL A 32 1.86 12.40 5.59
N CYS A 33 0.75 11.69 5.45
CA CYS A 33 -0.58 12.21 5.68
C CYS A 33 -1.44 11.22 6.47
N ASP A 34 -2.13 11.68 7.51
CA ASP A 34 -3.15 10.89 8.23
C ASP A 34 -4.19 11.84 8.85
N LEU A 35 -5.47 11.43 8.85
CA LEU A 35 -6.55 12.18 9.48
C LEU A 35 -6.35 12.33 11.00
N VAL A 36 -5.67 11.36 11.63
CA VAL A 36 -5.26 11.43 13.03
C VAL A 36 -3.93 12.15 13.11
N LYS A 37 -3.99 13.43 13.49
CA LYS A 37 -2.85 14.35 13.58
C LYS A 37 -1.63 13.75 14.29
N GLU A 38 -1.85 13.06 15.41
CA GLU A 38 -0.79 12.44 16.20
C GLU A 38 0.01 11.42 15.39
N LYS A 39 -0.65 10.59 14.57
CA LYS A 39 0.03 9.58 13.74
C LYS A 39 0.89 10.21 12.67
N ALA A 40 0.39 11.28 12.02
CA ALA A 40 1.13 12.01 11.01
C ALA A 40 2.35 12.73 11.63
N ASP A 41 2.17 13.38 12.78
CA ASP A 41 3.25 14.09 13.49
C ASP A 41 4.34 13.13 13.98
N GLU A 42 3.96 12.00 14.58
CA GLU A 42 4.90 10.96 15.03
C GLU A 42 5.70 10.38 13.85
N ALA A 43 5.03 10.06 12.74
CA ALA A 43 5.69 9.57 11.54
C ALA A 43 6.63 10.61 10.93
N ALA A 44 6.19 11.87 10.80
CA ALA A 44 7.01 12.95 10.27
C ALA A 44 8.28 13.17 11.11
N ALA A 45 8.15 13.18 12.43
CA ALA A 45 9.28 13.27 13.34
C ALA A 45 10.23 12.06 13.21
N LYS A 46 9.69 10.85 13.12
CA LYS A 46 10.45 9.61 12.97
C LYS A 46 11.25 9.55 11.67
N PHE A 47 10.64 9.94 10.55
CA PHE A 47 11.25 9.79 9.23
C PHE A 47 11.93 11.07 8.70
N GLY A 48 11.71 12.20 9.35
CA GLY A 48 12.27 13.51 8.98
C GLY A 48 11.63 14.08 7.70
N CYS A 49 10.30 14.04 7.61
CA CYS A 49 9.53 14.53 6.46
C CYS A 49 8.39 15.46 6.89
N ARG A 50 7.59 15.99 5.96
CA ARG A 50 6.47 16.90 6.28
C ARG A 50 5.22 16.12 6.67
N ALA A 51 4.58 16.52 7.77
CA ALA A 51 3.25 16.02 8.15
C ALA A 51 2.14 16.82 7.46
N PHE A 52 1.10 16.11 7.04
CA PHE A 52 -0.17 16.65 6.59
C PHE A 52 -1.32 15.89 7.24
N TYR A 53 -2.49 16.52 7.26
CA TYR A 53 -3.69 15.95 7.88
C TYR A 53 -4.87 15.86 6.91
N ASP A 54 -4.67 16.41 5.71
CA ASP A 54 -5.58 16.37 4.58
C ASP A 54 -4.75 16.08 3.33
N GLU A 55 -5.18 15.07 2.57
CA GLU A 55 -4.44 14.63 1.38
C GLU A 55 -4.49 15.68 0.27
N GLU A 56 -5.61 16.37 0.09
CA GLU A 56 -5.74 17.37 -0.96
C GLU A 56 -4.82 18.58 -0.68
N GLU A 57 -4.76 19.02 0.57
CA GLU A 57 -3.81 20.05 1.01
C GLU A 57 -2.36 19.62 0.76
N MET A 58 -2.01 18.37 1.07
CA MET A 58 -0.68 17.81 0.77
C MET A 58 -0.37 17.88 -0.72
N LEU A 59 -1.27 17.39 -1.57
CA LEU A 59 -1.09 17.35 -3.03
C LEU A 59 -0.99 18.74 -3.65
N LYS A 60 -1.74 19.73 -3.14
CA LYS A 60 -1.65 21.13 -3.54
C LYS A 60 -0.34 21.78 -3.10
N ALA A 61 0.09 21.52 -1.87
CA ALA A 61 1.28 22.13 -1.28
C ALA A 61 2.60 21.51 -1.75
N MET A 62 2.56 20.32 -2.32
CA MET A 62 3.74 19.56 -2.76
C MET A 62 3.58 19.02 -4.19
N PRO A 63 3.55 19.91 -5.20
CA PRO A 63 3.43 19.50 -6.60
C PRO A 63 4.60 18.60 -7.05
N GLU A 64 5.74 18.62 -6.36
CA GLU A 64 6.92 17.80 -6.61
C GLU A 64 6.78 16.31 -6.20
N ILE A 65 5.70 15.90 -5.52
CA ILE A 65 5.46 14.48 -5.23
C ILE A 65 5.28 13.73 -6.55
N ASP A 66 6.00 12.63 -6.72
CA ASP A 66 5.93 11.75 -7.90
C ASP A 66 4.97 10.58 -7.66
N VAL A 67 5.05 9.97 -6.47
CA VAL A 67 4.33 8.75 -6.10
C VAL A 67 3.63 8.92 -4.75
N VAL A 68 2.40 8.43 -4.64
CA VAL A 68 1.65 8.36 -3.38
C VAL A 68 1.35 6.90 -3.04
N SER A 69 1.84 6.45 -1.89
CA SER A 69 1.41 5.20 -1.27
C SER A 69 0.12 5.41 -0.51
N ILE A 70 -0.90 4.62 -0.83
CA ILE A 70 -2.20 4.65 -0.18
C ILE A 70 -2.30 3.45 0.74
N THR A 71 -2.14 3.69 2.04
CA THR A 71 -2.07 2.69 3.10
C THR A 71 -3.19 2.87 4.13
N THR A 72 -4.27 3.55 3.74
CA THR A 72 -5.44 3.84 4.58
C THR A 72 -6.23 2.56 4.90
N SER A 73 -6.38 2.26 6.18
CA SER A 73 -7.34 1.24 6.62
C SER A 73 -8.72 1.86 6.78
N GLY A 74 -9.79 1.13 6.44
CA GLY A 74 -11.15 1.49 6.82
C GLY A 74 -11.75 0.50 7.83
N TYR A 75 -13.07 0.52 8.01
CA TYR A 75 -13.80 -0.38 8.91
C TYR A 75 -13.50 -1.86 8.60
N GLU A 76 -13.47 -2.17 7.31
CA GLU A 76 -12.88 -3.39 6.77
C GLU A 76 -11.52 -3.00 6.18
N ASN A 77 -10.46 -3.78 6.44
CA ASN A 77 -9.12 -3.49 5.92
C ASN A 77 -9.15 -3.26 4.40
N GLY A 78 -8.82 -2.05 3.96
CA GLY A 78 -8.86 -1.62 2.55
C GLY A 78 -10.16 -0.99 2.05
N SER A 79 -11.19 -0.85 2.91
CA SER A 79 -12.46 -0.17 2.54
C SER A 79 -12.30 1.34 2.27
N MET A 80 -11.20 1.96 2.73
CA MET A 80 -10.92 3.39 2.52
C MET A 80 -9.79 3.66 1.52
N HIS A 81 -9.46 2.72 0.64
CA HIS A 81 -8.43 2.92 -0.39
C HIS A 81 -8.92 3.75 -1.59
N PHE A 82 -10.21 3.65 -1.95
CA PHE A 82 -10.72 4.18 -3.22
C PHE A 82 -10.60 5.71 -3.33
N GLU A 83 -11.15 6.43 -2.36
CA GLU A 83 -11.18 7.89 -2.36
C GLU A 83 -9.77 8.50 -2.41
N PRO A 84 -8.83 8.13 -1.52
CA PRO A 84 -7.49 8.71 -1.56
C PRO A 84 -6.70 8.30 -2.81
N ALA A 85 -6.84 7.06 -3.29
CA ALA A 85 -6.22 6.65 -4.56
C ALA A 85 -6.75 7.46 -5.76
N MET A 86 -8.07 7.68 -5.83
CA MET A 86 -8.66 8.48 -6.90
C MET A 86 -8.21 9.94 -6.82
N LEU A 87 -8.09 10.49 -5.60
CA LEU A 87 -7.62 11.85 -5.39
C LEU A 87 -6.19 12.02 -5.90
N ALA A 88 -5.25 11.18 -5.46
CA ALA A 88 -3.87 11.20 -5.95
C ALA A 88 -3.77 11.07 -7.48
N LEU A 89 -4.54 10.15 -8.09
CA LEU A 89 -4.61 10.00 -9.56
C LEU A 89 -5.16 11.27 -10.24
N SER A 90 -6.13 11.96 -9.64
CA SER A 90 -6.69 13.19 -10.20
C SER A 90 -5.66 14.33 -10.27
N TYR A 91 -4.71 14.35 -9.32
CA TYR A 91 -3.52 15.21 -9.30
C TYR A 91 -2.36 14.67 -10.16
N LYS A 92 -2.62 13.66 -11.00
CA LYS A 92 -1.68 13.03 -11.94
C LYS A 92 -0.46 12.41 -11.25
N LYS A 93 -0.63 11.94 -10.01
CA LYS A 93 0.42 11.22 -9.28
C LYS A 93 0.40 9.74 -9.65
N ALA A 94 1.55 9.09 -9.59
CA ALA A 94 1.58 7.63 -9.59
C ALA A 94 1.07 7.13 -8.23
N VAL A 95 0.34 6.02 -8.23
CA VAL A 95 -0.28 5.48 -7.02
C VAL A 95 0.16 4.04 -6.77
N LEU A 96 0.62 3.77 -5.55
CA LEU A 96 0.81 2.43 -5.01
C LEU A 96 -0.20 2.22 -3.88
N VAL A 97 -1.25 1.44 -4.12
CA VAL A 97 -2.31 1.19 -3.13
C VAL A 97 -2.10 -0.15 -2.44
N GLU A 98 -2.27 -0.20 -1.12
CA GLU A 98 -2.19 -1.44 -0.37
C GLU A 98 -3.26 -2.46 -0.79
N LYS A 99 -3.02 -3.74 -0.50
CA LYS A 99 -3.99 -4.80 -0.79
C LYS A 99 -5.06 -4.89 0.31
N PRO A 100 -6.33 -5.18 -0.05
CA PRO A 100 -6.87 -5.28 -1.41
C PRO A 100 -6.97 -3.89 -2.08
N ILE A 101 -6.86 -3.81 -3.42
CA ILE A 101 -6.95 -2.54 -4.17
C ILE A 101 -8.14 -1.67 -3.74
N CYS A 102 -9.32 -2.27 -3.58
CA CYS A 102 -10.53 -1.74 -2.96
C CYS A 102 -11.31 -2.91 -2.34
N ALA A 103 -12.22 -2.62 -1.41
CA ALA A 103 -13.16 -3.61 -0.89
C ALA A 103 -14.24 -4.03 -1.93
N ASP A 104 -14.61 -3.11 -2.83
CA ASP A 104 -15.55 -3.37 -3.93
C ASP A 104 -14.84 -3.44 -5.29
N ILE A 105 -15.15 -4.48 -6.07
CA ILE A 105 -14.62 -4.64 -7.44
C ILE A 105 -15.07 -3.52 -8.39
N ARG A 106 -16.22 -2.90 -8.15
CA ARG A 106 -16.75 -1.79 -8.94
C ARG A 106 -15.84 -0.57 -8.80
N ASP A 107 -15.46 -0.24 -7.57
CA ASP A 107 -14.53 0.85 -7.26
C ASP A 107 -13.14 0.58 -7.83
N ALA A 108 -12.65 -0.66 -7.68
CA ALA A 108 -11.38 -1.08 -8.27
C ALA A 108 -11.35 -0.89 -9.80
N ARG A 109 -12.43 -1.26 -10.50
CA ARG A 109 -12.55 -1.06 -11.96
C ARG A 109 -12.52 0.42 -12.32
N VAL A 110 -13.17 1.28 -11.55
CA VAL A 110 -13.15 2.73 -11.76
C VAL A 110 -11.74 3.29 -11.63
N LEU A 111 -10.96 2.89 -10.62
CA LEU A 111 -9.56 3.32 -10.46
C LEU A 111 -8.69 2.88 -11.65
N VAL A 112 -8.78 1.60 -12.04
CA VAL A 112 -7.98 1.04 -13.14
C VAL A 112 -8.32 1.74 -14.46
N ASP A 113 -9.61 1.92 -14.76
CA ASP A 113 -10.06 2.61 -15.97
C ASP A 113 -9.59 4.07 -15.98
N TYR A 114 -9.68 4.77 -14.84
CA TYR A 114 -9.22 6.15 -14.72
C TYR A 114 -7.71 6.25 -14.99
N ALA A 115 -6.90 5.43 -14.32
CA ALA A 115 -5.45 5.41 -14.49
C ALA A 115 -5.06 5.10 -15.94
N ALA A 116 -5.68 4.07 -16.55
CA ALA A 116 -5.41 3.68 -17.93
C ALA A 116 -5.77 4.80 -18.93
N LYS A 117 -6.96 5.40 -18.82
CA LYS A 117 -7.40 6.51 -19.69
C LYS A 117 -6.47 7.72 -19.60
N ASN A 118 -5.95 7.99 -18.41
CA ASN A 118 -5.06 9.13 -18.15
C ASN A 118 -3.57 8.80 -18.31
N LYS A 119 -3.22 7.56 -18.69
CA LYS A 119 -1.83 7.07 -18.81
C LYS A 119 -1.02 7.27 -17.53
N LEU A 120 -1.66 7.02 -16.38
CA LEU A 120 -1.05 7.10 -15.05
C LEU A 120 -0.68 5.70 -14.55
N TYR A 121 0.34 5.64 -13.71
CA TYR A 121 0.72 4.41 -13.02
C TYR A 121 -0.18 4.20 -11.79
N LEU A 122 -0.82 3.05 -11.73
CA LEU A 122 -1.53 2.52 -10.57
C LEU A 122 -1.07 1.09 -10.34
N ALA A 123 -0.59 0.79 -9.15
CA ALA A 123 -0.20 -0.55 -8.73
C ALA A 123 -0.86 -0.91 -7.41
N CYS A 124 -1.27 -2.18 -7.27
CA CYS A 124 -1.64 -2.74 -5.97
C CYS A 124 -0.41 -3.40 -5.36
N ASP A 125 -0.11 -3.13 -4.09
CA ASP A 125 1.02 -3.75 -3.41
C ASP A 125 0.74 -5.22 -3.12
N LEU A 126 1.17 -6.07 -4.05
CA LEU A 126 1.21 -7.52 -3.93
C LEU A 126 2.65 -7.97 -3.70
N ASN A 127 3.31 -7.39 -2.68
CA ASN A 127 4.71 -7.59 -2.33
C ASN A 127 5.23 -9.04 -2.42
N HIS A 128 4.40 -10.03 -2.08
CA HIS A 128 4.77 -11.45 -2.15
C HIS A 128 5.14 -11.93 -3.58
N TYR A 129 4.70 -11.23 -4.62
CA TYR A 129 5.09 -11.52 -6.01
C TYR A 129 6.58 -11.28 -6.26
N PHE A 130 7.21 -10.42 -5.46
CA PHE A 130 8.61 -10.02 -5.60
C PHE A 130 9.55 -10.77 -4.66
N THR A 131 9.10 -11.89 -4.11
CA THR A 131 9.91 -12.74 -3.23
C THR A 131 10.65 -13.80 -4.03
N GLN A 132 11.88 -14.16 -3.61
CA GLN A 132 12.67 -15.20 -4.27
C GLN A 132 11.90 -16.53 -4.46
N PRO A 133 11.11 -17.03 -3.47
CA PRO A 133 10.33 -18.24 -3.68
C PRO A 133 9.28 -18.13 -4.79
N ALA A 134 8.63 -16.97 -4.94
CA ALA A 134 7.66 -16.75 -6.01
C ALA A 134 8.34 -16.73 -7.39
N GLU A 135 9.50 -16.06 -7.49
CA GLU A 135 10.31 -16.04 -8.70
C GLU A 135 10.81 -17.45 -9.08
N ASP A 136 11.37 -18.19 -8.12
CA ASP A 136 11.88 -19.54 -8.32
C ASP A 136 10.78 -20.52 -8.75
N ALA A 137 9.60 -20.42 -8.12
CA ALA A 137 8.45 -21.22 -8.49
C ALA A 137 8.01 -20.92 -9.93
N LYS A 138 7.94 -19.62 -10.30
CA LYS A 138 7.59 -19.20 -11.66
C LYS A 138 8.61 -19.68 -12.68
N LYS A 139 9.90 -19.56 -12.37
CA LYS A 139 10.99 -20.04 -13.23
C LYS A 139 10.91 -21.54 -13.48
N ARG A 140 10.75 -22.34 -12.42
CA ARG A 140 10.59 -23.80 -12.54
C ARG A 140 9.36 -24.20 -13.36
N GLN A 141 8.27 -23.45 -13.23
CA GLN A 141 7.08 -23.62 -14.06
C GLN A 141 7.39 -23.40 -15.54
N LEU A 142 8.03 -22.27 -15.88
CA LEU A 142 8.35 -21.90 -17.27
C LEU A 142 9.40 -22.83 -17.91
N GLU A 143 10.33 -23.35 -17.12
CA GLU A 143 11.35 -24.32 -17.56
C GLU A 143 10.79 -25.76 -17.69
N GLY A 144 9.50 -25.98 -17.43
CA GLY A 144 8.88 -27.32 -17.50
C GLY A 144 9.32 -28.27 -16.39
N LYS A 145 10.00 -27.79 -15.34
CA LYS A 145 10.54 -28.62 -14.24
C LYS A 145 9.47 -29.21 -13.32
N VAL A 146 8.25 -28.72 -13.41
CA VAL A 146 7.09 -29.19 -12.64
C VAL A 146 6.13 -30.05 -13.47
N GLY A 147 6.47 -30.33 -14.74
CA GLY A 147 5.59 -31.02 -15.68
C GLY A 147 4.39 -30.17 -16.08
N GLU A 148 3.28 -30.83 -16.37
CA GLU A 148 2.01 -30.18 -16.68
C GLU A 148 1.30 -29.71 -15.39
N LEU A 149 0.86 -28.45 -15.35
CA LEU A 149 0.14 -27.92 -14.19
C LEU A 149 -1.29 -28.47 -14.19
N ILE A 150 -1.58 -29.38 -13.26
CA ILE A 150 -2.94 -29.94 -13.09
C ILE A 150 -3.76 -29.13 -12.07
N TYR A 151 -3.20 -28.87 -10.89
CA TYR A 151 -3.83 -28.08 -9.84
C TYR A 151 -2.78 -27.35 -8.98
N CYS A 152 -3.20 -26.28 -8.30
CA CYS A 152 -2.40 -25.55 -7.33
C CYS A 152 -3.15 -25.50 -5.99
N ILE A 153 -2.51 -25.97 -4.92
CA ILE A 153 -3.06 -25.85 -3.56
C ILE A 153 -2.40 -24.66 -2.90
N HIS A 154 -3.20 -23.68 -2.53
CA HIS A 154 -2.74 -22.52 -1.78
C HIS A 154 -3.36 -22.51 -0.38
N LYS A 155 -2.53 -22.33 0.64
CA LYS A 155 -2.97 -22.19 2.02
C LYS A 155 -2.43 -20.89 2.58
N VAL A 156 -3.32 -19.96 2.88
CA VAL A 156 -3.04 -18.76 3.67
C VAL A 156 -3.78 -18.91 4.98
N GLY A 157 -3.06 -18.81 6.08
CA GLY A 157 -3.64 -18.83 7.41
C GLY A 157 -2.62 -18.33 8.41
N PHE A 158 -3.12 -17.68 9.45
CA PHE A 158 -2.32 -17.33 10.60
C PHE A 158 -2.32 -18.53 11.56
N ASN A 159 -1.21 -18.76 12.27
CA ASN A 159 -1.16 -19.76 13.34
C ASN A 159 -2.06 -19.29 14.50
N GLY A 160 -3.36 -19.52 14.38
CA GLY A 160 -4.31 -19.28 15.45
C GLY A 160 -4.29 -20.47 16.41
N THR A 161 -3.54 -20.35 17.51
CA THR A 161 -3.82 -21.18 18.69
C THR A 161 -4.98 -20.56 19.45
N GLN A 162 -5.72 -21.34 20.23
CA GLN A 162 -6.72 -20.79 21.16
C GLN A 162 -6.11 -19.72 22.10
N ASP A 163 -4.81 -19.85 22.39
CA ASP A 163 -3.99 -18.89 23.13
C ASP A 163 -3.72 -17.56 22.39
N ALA A 164 -3.63 -17.59 21.05
CA ALA A 164 -3.45 -16.39 20.22
C ALA A 164 -4.76 -15.61 20.01
N TYR A 165 -5.92 -16.27 20.15
CA TYR A 165 -7.23 -15.61 20.15
C TYR A 165 -7.66 -15.11 21.54
N SER A 166 -7.21 -15.77 22.61
CA SER A 166 -7.53 -15.37 24.00
C SER A 166 -6.71 -14.18 24.49
N LYS A 167 -5.51 -13.97 23.94
CA LYS A 167 -4.69 -12.78 24.18
C LYS A 167 -5.00 -11.78 23.07
N MET A 168 -5.72 -10.71 23.42
CA MET A 168 -6.09 -9.55 22.59
C MET A 168 -5.21 -9.44 21.34
N MET A 169 -5.82 -9.61 20.15
CA MET A 169 -5.13 -9.38 18.88
C MET A 169 -4.37 -8.04 18.96
N PRO A 170 -3.13 -7.94 18.43
CA PRO A 170 -2.44 -6.65 18.36
C PRO A 170 -3.40 -5.63 17.76
N GLN A 171 -3.47 -4.41 18.32
CA GLN A 171 -4.53 -3.44 18.04
C GLN A 171 -4.74 -3.15 16.54
N GLN A 172 -3.70 -3.35 15.73
CA GLN A 172 -3.71 -3.27 14.27
C GLN A 172 -4.53 -4.37 13.53
N TRP A 173 -4.97 -5.42 14.24
CA TRP A 173 -5.73 -6.56 13.72
C TRP A 173 -7.09 -6.73 14.42
N GLN A 174 -7.41 -5.86 15.38
CA GLN A 174 -8.75 -5.82 15.96
C GLN A 174 -9.66 -5.13 14.95
N MET A 175 -10.66 -5.86 14.44
CA MET A 175 -11.79 -5.26 13.73
C MET A 175 -12.55 -4.32 14.70
N PRO A 176 -13.21 -3.26 14.21
CA PRO A 176 -13.98 -2.33 15.04
C PRO A 176 -15.05 -3.04 15.88
#